data_AF-A0A1L8TQE1-F1
#
_entry.id   AF-A0A1L8TQE1-F1
#
_cell.length_a   1.000
_cell.length_b   1.000
_cell.length_c   1.000
_cell.angle_alpha   90.00
_cell.angle_beta   90.00
_cell.angle_gamma   90.00
#
_symmetry.space_group_name_H-M   'P 1'
#
loop_
_entity.id
_entity.type
_entity.pdbx_description
1 polymer ?
#
loop_
_entity_poly.entity_id
_entity_poly.type
_entity_poly.pdbx_seq_one_letter_code
_entity_poly.pdbx_strand_id
1 'polypeptide(L)' 'MKKIAGYFFKKPLNLDDKKAFEVQLPSNVLYSETQNVLKSDHTILTAIGKKYEHPLETLHNFFVISEITDVE' A
#
# COMPACT_ATOMS: atom_id res chain seq x y z
N MET A 1 -3.16 -2.86 -15.42
CA MET A 1 -2.58 -2.76 -14.05
C MET A 1 -3.29 -1.63 -13.33
N LYS A 2 -3.30 -1.59 -11.99
CA LYS A 2 -3.78 -0.43 -11.24
C LYS A 2 -2.61 0.28 -10.58
N LYS A 3 -2.56 1.60 -10.74
CA LYS A 3 -1.68 2.49 -9.97
C LYS A 3 -2.44 2.91 -8.72
N ILE A 4 -1.80 2.79 -7.57
CA ILE A 4 -2.35 3.15 -6.27
C ILE A 4 -1.38 4.16 -5.65
N ALA A 5 -1.89 5.34 -5.30
CA ALA A 5 -1.12 6.39 -4.66
C ALA A 5 -1.77 6.82 -3.35
N GLY A 6 -0.94 7.34 -2.44
CA GLY A 6 -1.41 7.70 -1.12
C GLY A 6 -0.29 8.02 -0.14
N TYR A 7 -0.57 7.80 1.15
CA TYR A 7 0.36 8.04 2.24
C TYR A 7 0.51 6.80 3.13
N PHE A 8 1.74 6.49 3.53
CA PHE A 8 2.05 5.43 4.48
C PHE A 8 2.84 5.98 5.67
N PHE A 9 2.89 5.18 6.73
CA PHE A 9 3.52 5.54 7.99
C PHE A 9 4.47 4.43 8.43
N LYS A 10 5.51 4.81 9.19
CA LYS A 10 6.34 3.85 9.93
C LYS A 10 5.79 3.65 11.35
N LYS A 11 6.29 2.63 12.04
CA LYS A 11 6.11 2.47 13.49
C LYS A 11 7.19 3.26 14.24
N PRO A 12 6.86 3.92 15.37
CA PRO A 12 5.51 4.16 15.88
C PRO A 12 4.73 5.15 14.99
N LEU A 13 3.39 5.12 15.05
CA LEU A 13 2.55 6.01 14.25
C LEU A 13 2.82 7.47 14.61
N ASN A 14 3.34 8.24 13.65
CA ASN A 14 3.47 9.70 13.73
C ASN A 14 2.74 10.33 12.53
N LEU A 15 1.67 11.10 12.80
CA LEU A 15 0.85 11.70 11.76
C LEU A 15 1.59 12.79 10.96
N ASP A 16 2.63 13.39 11.56
CA ASP A 16 3.45 14.42 10.93
C ASP A 16 4.52 13.85 9.99
N ASP A 17 4.89 12.56 10.14
CA ASP A 17 5.87 11.85 9.28
C ASP A 17 5.18 10.95 8.23
N LYS A 18 4.07 11.42 7.66
CA LYS A 18 3.42 10.70 6.55
C LYS A 18 4.30 10.75 5.30
N LYS A 19 4.49 9.60 4.65
CA LYS A 19 5.30 9.49 3.43
C LYS A 19 4.41 9.17 2.25
N ALA A 20 4.56 9.89 1.15
CA ALA A 20 3.83 9.58 -0.06
C ALA A 20 4.30 8.25 -0.66
N PHE A 21 3.38 7.44 -1.16
CA PHE A 21 3.70 6.27 -1.96
C PHE A 21 2.94 6.26 -3.28
N GLU A 22 3.48 5.52 -4.21
CA GLU A 22 2.84 5.11 -5.45
C GLU A 22 3.28 3.68 -5.76
N VAL A 23 2.36 2.74 -5.92
CA VAL A 23 2.68 1.35 -6.30
C VAL A 23 1.78 0.91 -7.45
N GLN A 24 2.24 -0.07 -8.23
CA GLN A 24 1.44 -0.68 -9.28
C GLN A 24 1.13 -2.13 -8.89
N LEU A 25 -0.14 -2.49 -8.90
CA LEU A 25 -0.61 -3.83 -8.57
C LEU A 25 -1.53 -4.37 -9.68
N PRO A 26 -1.52 -5.69 -9.94
CA PRO A 26 -2.51 -6.32 -10.81
C PRO A 26 -3.93 -6.14 -10.26
N SER A 27 -4.89 -5.80 -11.14
CA SER A 27 -6.28 -5.52 -10.74
C SER A 27 -6.94 -6.70 -10.03
N ASN A 28 -6.63 -7.94 -10.45
CA ASN A 28 -7.17 -9.15 -9.84
C ASN A 28 -6.72 -9.36 -8.39
N VAL A 29 -5.64 -8.73 -7.94
CA VAL A 29 -5.17 -8.82 -6.54
C VAL A 29 -5.87 -7.80 -5.64
N LEU A 30 -6.48 -6.76 -6.21
CA LEU A 30 -7.25 -5.78 -5.43
C LEU A 30 -8.70 -6.21 -5.22
N TYR A 31 -9.27 -6.91 -6.21
CA TYR A 31 -10.71 -7.22 -6.28
C TYR A 31 -11.03 -8.72 -6.25
N SER A 32 -10.08 -9.57 -5.85
CA SER A 32 -10.38 -11.00 -5.78
C SER A 32 -11.48 -11.25 -4.75
N GLU A 33 -12.64 -11.76 -5.19
CA GLU A 33 -13.77 -12.15 -4.32
C GLU A 33 -13.38 -13.22 -3.29
N THR A 34 -12.24 -13.88 -3.49
CA THR A 34 -11.69 -14.91 -2.59
C THR A 34 -10.66 -14.37 -1.59
N GLN A 35 -10.28 -13.09 -1.68
CA GLN A 35 -9.28 -12.48 -0.81
C GLN A 35 -9.93 -11.64 0.29
N ASN A 36 -9.59 -11.96 1.54
CA ASN A 36 -9.93 -11.14 2.70
C ASN A 36 -9.26 -9.77 2.60
N VAL A 37 -9.94 -8.70 3.05
CA VAL A 37 -9.42 -7.31 3.10
C VAL A 37 -7.99 -7.24 3.67
N LEU A 38 -7.71 -8.00 4.74
CA LEU A 38 -6.37 -8.08 5.35
C LEU A 38 -5.26 -8.53 4.38
N LYS A 39 -5.57 -9.38 3.39
CA LYS A 39 -4.61 -9.82 2.37
C LYS A 39 -4.35 -8.73 1.35
N SER A 40 -5.35 -7.95 0.96
CA SER A 40 -5.20 -6.82 0.05
C SER A 40 -4.34 -5.72 0.69
N ASP A 41 -4.60 -5.40 1.95
CA ASP A 41 -3.80 -4.44 2.72
C ASP A 41 -2.33 -4.89 2.86
N HIS A 42 -2.13 -6.17 3.19
CA HIS A 42 -0.78 -6.74 3.27
C HIS A 42 -0.04 -6.70 1.93
N THR A 43 -0.75 -6.92 0.83
CA THR A 43 -0.17 -6.82 -0.52
C THR A 43 0.29 -5.40 -0.83
N ILE A 44 -0.54 -4.40 -0.52
CA ILE A 44 -0.19 -2.99 -0.71
C ILE A 44 1.02 -2.62 0.14
N LEU A 45 1.02 -2.99 1.43
CA LEU A 45 2.16 -2.73 2.33
C LEU A 45 3.45 -3.42 1.88
N THR A 46 3.36 -4.66 1.36
CA THR A 46 4.51 -5.38 0.81
C THR A 46 5.06 -4.68 -0.43
N ALA A 47 4.18 -4.19 -1.31
CA ALA A 47 4.59 -3.44 -2.49
C ALA A 47 5.26 -2.12 -2.12
N ILE A 48 4.74 -1.41 -1.12
CA ILE A 48 5.36 -0.19 -0.57
C ILE A 48 6.74 -0.53 0.00
N GLY A 49 6.83 -1.53 0.89
CA GLY A 49 8.10 -1.95 1.50
C GLY A 49 9.16 -2.31 0.47
N LYS A 50 8.78 -3.05 -0.57
CA LYS A 50 9.68 -3.40 -1.67
C LYS A 50 10.12 -2.20 -2.50
N LYS A 51 9.20 -1.29 -2.86
CA LYS A 51 9.52 -0.14 -3.73
C LYS A 51 10.36 0.91 -3.02
N TYR A 52 10.14 1.11 -1.72
CA TYR A 52 10.78 2.17 -0.92
C TYR A 52 11.84 1.64 0.05
N GLU A 53 12.27 0.39 -0.12
CA GLU A 53 13.33 -0.26 0.67
C GLU A 53 13.09 -0.13 2.19
N HIS A 54 11.89 -0.50 2.61
CA HIS A 54 11.50 -0.52 4.02
C HIS A 54 11.13 -1.94 4.44
N PRO A 55 11.77 -2.49 5.50
CA PRO A 55 11.35 -3.76 6.05
C PRO A 55 9.89 -3.67 6.50
N LEU A 56 9.09 -4.69 6.18
CA LEU A 56 7.64 -4.66 6.38
C LEU A 56 7.26 -4.45 7.85
N GLU A 57 8.05 -5.01 8.77
CA GLU A 57 7.90 -4.86 10.21
C GLU A 57 8.01 -3.40 10.68
N THR A 58 8.73 -2.56 9.95
CA THR A 58 8.90 -1.13 10.25
C THR A 58 7.72 -0.29 9.76
N LEU A 59 6.91 -0.82 8.83
CA LEU A 59 5.72 -0.14 8.32
C LEU A 59 4.57 -0.28 9.32
N HIS A 60 3.80 0.79 9.46
CA HIS A 60 2.53 0.74 10.18
C HIS A 60 1.47 0.05 9.31
N ASN A 61 0.53 -0.65 9.93
CA ASN A 61 -0.59 -1.28 9.22
C ASN A 61 -1.62 -0.27 8.69
N PHE A 62 -1.44 1.02 9.02
CA PHE A 62 -2.31 2.10 8.61
C PHE A 62 -1.63 2.84 7.46
N PHE A 63 -2.38 3.06 6.40
CA PHE A 63 -2.01 3.86 5.25
C PHE A 63 -3.30 4.43 4.66
N VAL A 64 -3.17 5.50 3.88
CA VAL A 64 -4.29 6.17 3.23
C VAL A 64 -4.09 6.01 1.73
N ILE A 65 -5.07 5.43 1.05
CA ILE A 65 -5.15 5.46 -0.41
C ILE A 65 -5.86 6.75 -0.79
N SER A 66 -5.19 7.64 -1.53
CA SER A 66 -5.80 8.87 -2.04
C SER A 66 -6.30 8.72 -3.47
N GLU A 67 -5.69 7.82 -4.26
CA GLU A 67 -5.99 7.67 -5.68
C GLU A 67 -5.76 6.23 -6.15
N ILE A 68 -6.67 5.73 -6.99
CA ILE A 68 -6.52 4.49 -7.77
C ILE A 68 -6.84 4.80 -9.22
N THR A 69 -5.89 4.54 -10.13
CA THR A 69 -6.01 4.79 -11.57
C THR A 69 -5.62 3.58 -12.39
N ASP A 70 -6.12 3.49 -13.62
CA ASP A 70 -5.63 2.52 -14.60
C ASP A 70 -4.26 2.94 -15.11
N VAL A 71 -3.37 1.96 -15.26
CA VAL A 71 -2.10 2.15 -15.98
C VAL A 71 -2.37 1.83 -17.44
N GLU A 72 -2.21 2.82 -18.32
CA GLU A 72 -2.20 2.65 -19.79
C GLU A 72 -1.03 1.76 -20.25
#